data_AF-A0A848EL41-F1
#
_entry.id   AF-A0A848EL41-F1
#
_cell.length_a   1.000
_cell.length_b   1.000
_cell.length_c   1.000
_cell.angle_alpha   90.00
_cell.angle_beta   90.00
_cell.angle_gamma   90.00
#
_symmetry.space_group_name_H-M   'P 1'
#
loop_
_entity.id
_entity.type
_entity.pdbx_description
1 polymer ?
#
loop_
_entity_poly.entity_id
_entity_poly.type
_entity_poly.pdbx_seq_one_letter_code
_entity_poly.pdbx_strand_id
1 'polypeptide(L)'
;MDKENKRDRFGLKHLTTDQEIAISLLLFVLGSLLILSALIPLSRVADLAPAFFGLVMAGAGYTFAIEAVRELEEEDHFLARLLEEQE
;
A
#
# COMPACT_ATOMS: atom_id res chain seq x y z
N MET A 1 21.46 7.59 -12.52
CA MET A 1 20.40 8.60 -12.34
C MET A 1 19.97 8.51 -10.89
N ASP A 2 20.21 9.55 -10.09
CA ASP A 2 19.88 9.56 -8.65
C ASP A 2 18.38 9.39 -8.43
N LYS A 3 17.95 8.15 -8.16
CA LYS A 3 16.58 7.84 -7.71
C LYS A 3 16.32 8.37 -6.28
N GLU A 4 17.36 8.79 -5.54
CA GLU A 4 17.26 9.26 -4.14
C GLU A 4 16.55 10.61 -3.95
N ASN A 5 16.35 11.40 -5.02
CA ASN A 5 15.84 12.78 -4.91
C ASN A 5 14.54 13.04 -5.68
N LYS A 6 13.83 12.00 -6.13
CA LYS A 6 12.46 12.18 -6.63
C LYS A 6 11.56 12.50 -5.43
N ARG A 7 11.00 13.70 -5.42
CA ARG A 7 9.88 14.07 -4.55
C ARG A 7 8.59 13.82 -5.30
N ASP A 8 7.59 13.31 -4.61
CA ASP A 8 6.23 13.18 -5.15
C ASP A 8 5.62 14.58 -5.39
N ARG A 9 4.50 14.64 -6.12
CA ARG A 9 3.63 15.80 -6.36
C ARG A 9 3.26 16.57 -5.08
N PHE A 10 3.28 15.92 -3.92
CA PHE A 10 3.06 16.57 -2.61
C PHE A 10 4.35 17.00 -1.89
N GLY A 11 5.51 16.89 -2.53
CA GLY A 11 6.82 17.29 -1.96
C GLY A 11 7.39 16.29 -0.94
N LEU A 12 6.74 15.13 -0.79
CA LEU A 12 7.15 14.04 0.08
C LEU A 12 8.26 13.21 -0.58
N LYS A 13 9.08 12.54 0.24
CA LYS A 13 10.09 11.61 -0.25
C LYS A 13 9.38 10.46 -0.98
N HIS A 14 9.76 10.19 -2.22
CA HIS A 14 9.27 9.03 -2.98
C HIS A 14 9.61 7.75 -2.21
N LEU A 15 8.60 6.92 -1.97
CA LEU A 15 8.80 5.60 -1.37
C LEU A 15 9.28 4.65 -2.47
N THR A 16 10.10 3.66 -2.09
CA THR A 16 10.42 2.59 -3.04
C THR A 16 9.23 1.67 -3.20
N THR A 17 9.07 1.02 -4.35
CA THR A 17 8.00 0.04 -4.60
C THR A 17 7.92 -1.03 -3.50
N ASP A 18 9.08 -1.54 -3.04
CA ASP A 18 9.15 -2.48 -1.91
C ASP A 18 8.58 -1.91 -0.61
N GLN A 19 8.80 -0.61 -0.34
CA GLN A 19 8.24 0.07 0.83
C GLN A 19 6.73 0.23 0.70
N GLU A 20 6.23 0.56 -0.49
CA GLU A 20 4.79 0.66 -0.75
C GLU A 20 4.10 -0.70 -0.57
N ILE A 21 4.69 -1.78 -1.08
CA ILE A 21 4.20 -3.16 -0.87
C ILE A 21 4.20 -3.51 0.62
N ALA A 22 5.29 -3.23 1.33
CA ALA A 22 5.41 -3.52 2.75
C ALA A 22 4.38 -2.75 3.59
N ILE A 23 4.20 -1.45 3.31
CA ILE A 23 3.23 -0.59 3.98
C ILE A 23 1.81 -1.07 3.66
N SER A 24 1.53 -1.38 2.41
CA SER A 24 0.24 -1.93 1.96
C SER A 24 -0.13 -3.19 2.75
N LEU A 25 0.76 -4.18 2.78
CA LEU A 25 0.54 -5.44 3.48
C LEU A 25 0.35 -5.21 4.99
N LEU A 26 1.18 -4.36 5.60
CA LEU A 26 1.11 -4.05 7.03
C LEU A 26 -0.22 -3.38 7.39
N LEU A 27 -0.66 -2.40 6.61
CA LEU A 27 -1.94 -1.71 6.80
C LEU A 27 -3.13 -2.65 6.60
N PHE A 28 -3.06 -3.53 5.59
CA PHE A 28 -4.11 -4.51 5.33
C PHE A 28 -4.25 -5.52 6.47
N VAL A 29 -3.13 -6.07 6.97
CA VAL A 29 -3.14 -7.05 8.07
C VAL A 29 -3.64 -6.41 9.36
N LEU A 30 -3.09 -5.25 9.75
CA LEU A 30 -3.54 -4.55 10.95
C LEU A 30 -5.01 -4.12 10.84
N GLY A 31 -5.42 -3.61 9.68
CA GLY A 31 -6.80 -3.23 9.42
C GLY A 31 -7.76 -4.42 9.54
N SER A 32 -7.39 -5.56 8.97
CA SER A 32 -8.15 -6.81 9.07
C SER A 32 -8.27 -7.30 10.52
N LEU A 33 -7.17 -7.27 11.29
CA LEU A 33 -7.19 -7.64 12.70
C LEU A 33 -8.13 -6.76 13.52
N LEU A 34 -8.12 -5.45 13.27
CA LEU A 34 -9.01 -4.51 13.94
C LEU A 34 -10.48 -4.71 13.55
N ILE A 35 -10.78 -4.99 12.29
CA ILE A 35 -12.14 -5.33 11.85
C ILE A 35 -12.62 -6.61 12.54
N LEU A 36 -11.78 -7.65 12.55
CA LEU A 36 -12.10 -8.92 13.20
C LEU A 36 -12.23 -8.78 14.72
N SER A 37 -11.54 -7.81 15.35
CA SER A 37 -11.66 -7.56 16.78
C SER A 37 -13.08 -7.19 17.21
N ALA A 38 -13.88 -6.58 16.33
CA ALA A 38 -15.29 -6.27 16.62
C ALA A 38 -16.19 -7.51 16.71
N LEU A 39 -15.75 -8.67 16.19
CA LEU A 39 -16.48 -9.93 16.29
C LEU A 39 -16.30 -10.60 17.66
N ILE A 40 -15.26 -10.22 18.42
CA ILE A 40 -14.96 -10.77 19.74
C ILE A 40 -14.97 -9.61 20.75
N PRO A 41 -16.14 -9.18 21.25
CA PRO A 41 -16.20 -8.09 22.20
C PRO A 41 -15.59 -8.52 23.54
N LEU A 42 -14.48 -7.86 23.93
CA LEU A 42 -13.87 -8.04 25.27
C LEU A 42 -14.68 -7.37 26.39
N SER A 43 -15.68 -6.56 26.04
CA SER A 43 -16.49 -5.78 26.97
C SER A 43 -17.99 -6.05 26.75
N ARG A 44 -18.82 -5.76 27.77
CA ARG A 44 -20.29 -5.87 27.65
C ARG A 44 -20.91 -4.85 26.68
N VAL A 45 -20.13 -3.86 26.25
CA VAL A 45 -20.51 -2.86 25.26
C VAL A 45 -19.71 -3.12 23.99
N ALA A 46 -20.40 -3.21 22.86
CA ALA A 46 -19.75 -3.30 21.56
C ALA A 46 -19.12 -1.94 21.23
N ASP A 47 -17.79 -1.86 21.22
CA ASP A 47 -17.06 -0.72 20.68
C ASP A 47 -16.69 -1.01 19.22
N LEU A 48 -17.28 -0.25 18.30
CA LEU A 48 -17.05 -0.38 16.86
C LEU A 48 -15.93 0.51 16.35
N ALA A 49 -15.39 1.41 17.18
CA ALA A 49 -14.32 2.32 16.78
C ALA A 49 -13.08 1.58 16.22
N PRO A 50 -12.62 0.46 16.81
CA PRO A 50 -11.53 -0.34 16.24
C PRO A 50 -11.84 -0.82 14.82
N ALA A 51 -13.05 -1.33 14.56
CA ALA A 51 -13.42 -1.83 13.23
C ALA A 51 -13.47 -0.71 12.18
N PHE A 52 -13.99 0.47 12.53
CA PHE A 52 -13.96 1.63 11.64
C PHE A 52 -12.54 2.07 11.33
N PHE A 53 -11.67 2.12 12.33
CA PHE A 53 -10.26 2.43 12.12
C PHE A 53 -9.58 1.37 11.24
N GLY A 54 -9.90 0.10 11.45
CA GLY A 54 -9.40 -1.00 10.63
C GLY A 54 -9.82 -0.91 9.15
N LEU A 55 -11.05 -0.47 8.88
CA LEU A 55 -11.53 -0.22 7.52
C LEU A 55 -10.74 0.90 6.83
N VAL A 56 -10.45 1.99 7.55
CA VAL A 56 -9.63 3.10 7.03
C VAL A 56 -8.22 2.62 6.73
N MET A 57 -7.61 1.82 7.61
CA MET A 57 -6.29 1.24 7.38
C MET A 57 -6.27 0.32 6.16
N ALA A 58 -7.27 -0.57 6.01
CA ALA A 58 -7.35 -1.44 4.85
C ALA A 58 -7.52 -0.64 3.54
N GLY A 59 -8.33 0.43 3.55
CA GLY A 59 -8.48 1.34 2.42
C GLY A 59 -7.18 2.06 2.07
N ALA A 60 -6.44 2.55 3.06
CA ALA A 60 -5.13 3.15 2.83
C ALA A 60 -4.12 2.13 2.28
N GLY A 61 -4.08 0.91 2.84
CA GLY A 61 -3.24 -0.17 2.32
C GLY A 61 -3.54 -0.49 0.85
N TYR A 62 -4.82 -0.51 0.47
CA TYR A 62 -5.22 -0.69 -0.92
C TYR A 62 -4.68 0.40 -1.86
N THR A 63 -4.63 1.67 -1.42
CA THR A 63 -4.05 2.74 -2.24
C THR A 63 -2.55 2.55 -2.48
N PHE A 64 -1.79 2.12 -1.47
CA PHE A 64 -0.38 1.75 -1.63
C PHE A 64 -0.18 0.53 -2.53
N ALA A 65 -1.09 -0.45 -2.47
CA ALA A 65 -1.04 -1.61 -3.36
C ALA A 65 -1.17 -1.22 -4.83
N ILE A 66 -2.10 -0.32 -5.14
CA ILE A 66 -2.33 0.14 -6.52
C ILE A 66 -1.11 0.88 -7.06
N GLU A 67 -0.52 1.79 -6.28
CA GLU A 67 0.65 2.55 -6.75
C GLU A 67 1.84 1.61 -6.98
N ALA A 68 2.06 0.64 -6.08
CA ALA A 68 3.11 -0.35 -6.25
C ALA A 68 2.90 -1.22 -7.51
N VAL A 69 1.68 -1.69 -7.77
CA VAL A 69 1.35 -2.45 -8.98
C VAL A 69 1.59 -1.61 -10.22
N ARG A 70 1.18 -0.35 -10.20
CA ARG A 70 1.36 0.57 -11.31
C ARG A 70 2.84 0.83 -11.60
N GLU A 71 3.67 1.03 -10.58
CA GLU A 71 5.11 1.25 -10.77
C GLU A 71 5.79 0.00 -11.34
N LEU A 72 5.38 -1.20 -10.90
CA LEU A 72 5.84 -2.47 -11.48
C LEU A 72 5.41 -2.63 -12.96
N GLU A 73 4.18 -2.27 -13.32
CA GLU A 73 3.72 -2.29 -14.71
C GLU A 73 4.49 -1.28 -15.59
N GLU A 74 4.80 -0.10 -15.06
CA GLU A 74 5.61 0.91 -15.75
C GLU A 74 7.06 0.41 -15.98
N GLU A 75 7.65 -0.30 -15.01
CA GLU A 75 8.97 -0.92 -15.16
C GLU A 75 8.96 -2.10 -16.16
N ASP A 76 7.93 -2.94 -16.15
CA ASP A 76 7.79 -4.08 -17.09
C ASP A 76 7.62 -3.61 -18.53
N HIS A 77 6.77 -2.59 -18.77
CA HIS A 77 6.62 -1.97 -20.09
C HIS A 77 7.90 -1.32 -20.60
N PHE A 78 8.72 -0.78 -19.71
CA PHE A 78 10.02 -0.22 -20.09
C PHE A 78 11.01 -1.33 -20.50
N LEU A 79 11.07 -2.42 -19.75
CA LEU A 79 11.91 -3.58 -20.07
C LEU A 79 11.51 -4.23 -21.40
N ALA A 80 10.21 -4.36 -21.67
CA ALA A 80 9.69 -4.90 -22.92
C ALA A 80 10.18 -4.10 -24.15
N ARG A 81 10.14 -2.76 -24.09
CA ARG A 81 10.64 -1.90 -25.19
C ARG A 81 12.14 -2.05 -25.42
N LEU A 82 12.92 -2.18 -24.35
CA LEU A 82 14.38 -2.37 -24.48
C LEU A 82 14.74 -3.71 -25.14
N LEU A 83 13.93 -4.75 -24.93
CA LEU A 83 14.12 -6.04 -25.58
C LEU A 83 13.80 -5.97 -27.08
N GLU A 84 12.74 -5.26 -27.46
CA GLU A 84 12.37 -5.06 -28.88
C GLU A 84 13.43 -4.21 -29.65
N GLU A 85 14.09 -3.25 -28.99
CA GLU A 85 15.14 -2.44 -29.62
C GLU A 85 16.47 -3.19 -29.83
N GLN A 86 16.65 -4.38 -29.24
CA GLN A 86 17.85 -5.20 -29.39
C GLN A 86 17.75 -6.31 -30.45
N GLU A 87 16.58 -6.49 -31.08
CA GLU A 87 16.38 -7.34 -32.27
C GLU A 87 16.52 -6.54 -33.58
#